data_AF-F6VQC2-F1
#
_entry.id   AF-F6VQC2-F1
#
_cell.length_a   1.000
_cell.length_b   1.000
_cell.length_c   1.000
_cell.angle_alpha   90.00
_cell.angle_beta   90.00
_cell.angle_gamma   90.00
#
_symmetry.space_group_name_H-M   'P 1'
#
loop_
_entity.id
_entity.type
_entity.pdbx_description
1 polymer ?
#
loop_
_entity_poly.entity_id
_entity_poly.type
_entity_poly.pdbx_seq_one_letter_code
_entity_poly.pdbx_strand_id
1 'polypeptide(L)'
;ELILKYFTKYKTIVDKMEAENKERQSKVSINLLTNLFHSSAEPTEVAQIVEIEDPPSGEKETTPDVPAVVKPKHSTLTKPANATNDQTVFQSNPDSYNGAIRDRYQWSQNYDDVDVKIVVEKSVVKARQVKVEIQRKHLKVCVKSNDTANYETIIDGELQHEVNKEESMWSLESGKNIQITLTKFKNIWWTMLVAGEDEIDIQKIAPERSMEDMDTEEKSVINKLQFDEKQKRLGLPQSHE
;
A
#
# COMPACT_ATOMS: atom_id res chain seq x y z
N GLU A 1 -28.18 -7.62 34.80
CA GLU A 1 -28.62 -6.57 33.85
C GLU A 1 -27.51 -5.69 33.28
N LEU A 2 -26.61 -5.11 34.11
CA LEU A 2 -25.64 -4.10 33.64
C LEU A 2 -24.75 -4.57 32.47
N ILE A 3 -24.21 -5.79 32.57
CA ILE A 3 -23.32 -6.40 31.55
C ILE A 3 -24.03 -6.53 30.19
N LEU A 4 -25.31 -6.90 30.18
CA LEU A 4 -26.09 -7.02 28.94
C LEU A 4 -26.32 -5.63 28.30
N LYS A 5 -26.61 -4.60 29.10
CA LYS A 5 -26.70 -3.21 28.62
C LYS A 5 -25.38 -2.71 28.02
N TYR A 6 -24.24 -3.06 28.62
CA TYR A 6 -22.93 -2.77 28.03
C TYR A 6 -22.72 -3.53 26.70
N PHE A 7 -22.98 -4.83 26.66
CA PHE A 7 -22.82 -5.64 25.44
C PHE A 7 -23.68 -5.10 24.28
N THR A 8 -24.95 -4.79 24.51
CA THR A 8 -25.83 -4.16 23.51
C THR A 8 -25.28 -2.80 23.06
N LYS A 9 -24.82 -1.95 24.00
CA LYS A 9 -24.22 -0.65 23.66
C LYS A 9 -22.97 -0.79 22.79
N TYR A 10 -22.06 -1.70 23.13
CA TYR A 10 -20.86 -1.95 22.32
C TYR A 10 -21.20 -2.52 20.95
N LYS A 11 -22.14 -3.48 20.87
CA LYS A 11 -22.60 -4.02 19.59
C LYS A 11 -23.17 -2.92 18.68
N THR A 12 -24.07 -2.07 19.19
CA THR A 12 -24.62 -0.94 18.41
C THR A 12 -23.54 0.09 17.98
N ILE A 13 -22.46 0.26 18.74
CA ILE A 13 -21.35 1.13 18.33
C ILE A 13 -20.54 0.48 17.19
N VAL A 14 -20.24 -0.81 17.29
CA VAL A 14 -19.53 -1.56 16.23
C VAL A 14 -20.37 -1.59 14.95
N ASP A 15 -21.64 -1.99 15.04
CA ASP A 15 -22.56 -2.05 13.91
C ASP A 15 -22.68 -0.67 13.20
N LYS A 16 -22.64 0.45 13.96
CA LYS A 16 -22.62 1.81 13.39
C LYS A 16 -21.29 2.19 12.75
N MET A 17 -20.15 1.87 13.38
CA MET A 17 -18.83 2.12 12.80
C MET A 17 -18.64 1.32 11.50
N GLU A 18 -19.17 0.10 11.43
CA GLU A 18 -19.15 -0.72 10.22
C GLU A 18 -20.07 -0.18 9.13
N ALA A 19 -21.27 0.31 9.47
CA ALA A 19 -22.15 0.99 8.53
C ALA A 19 -21.54 2.29 7.98
N GLU A 20 -20.99 3.15 8.85
CA GLU A 20 -20.28 4.38 8.43
C GLU A 20 -19.06 4.07 7.57
N ASN A 21 -18.29 3.03 7.90
CA ASN A 21 -17.13 2.64 7.12
C ASN A 21 -17.52 2.04 5.75
N LYS A 22 -18.60 1.25 5.70
CA LYS A 22 -19.18 0.73 4.45
C LYS A 22 -19.71 1.86 3.56
N GLU A 23 -20.32 2.89 4.15
CA GLU A 23 -20.76 4.09 3.42
C GLU A 23 -19.56 4.92 2.91
N ARG A 24 -18.50 5.09 3.71
CA ARG A 24 -17.25 5.76 3.29
C ARG A 24 -16.55 4.99 2.16
N GLN A 25 -16.40 3.67 2.29
CA GLN A 25 -15.83 2.82 1.24
C GLN A 25 -16.68 2.87 -0.03
N SER A 26 -18.01 2.79 0.08
CA SER A 26 -18.92 2.93 -1.07
C SER A 26 -18.73 4.28 -1.79
N LYS A 27 -18.61 5.39 -1.05
CA LYS A 27 -18.34 6.72 -1.62
C LYS A 27 -16.96 6.81 -2.29
N VAL A 28 -15.92 6.21 -1.70
CA VAL A 28 -14.58 6.14 -2.33
C VAL A 28 -14.62 5.32 -3.61
N SER A 29 -15.25 4.13 -3.60
CA SER A 29 -15.39 3.30 -4.80
C SER A 29 -16.23 3.96 -5.90
N ILE A 30 -17.33 4.64 -5.55
CA ILE A 30 -18.15 5.39 -6.50
C ILE A 30 -17.35 6.56 -7.13
N ASN A 31 -16.59 7.30 -6.32
CA ASN A 31 -15.74 8.38 -6.84
C ASN A 31 -14.61 7.85 -7.74
N LEU A 32 -13.98 6.72 -7.37
CA LEU A 32 -12.94 6.06 -8.18
C LEU A 32 -13.49 5.61 -9.54
N LEU A 33 -14.66 4.95 -9.55
CA LEU A 33 -15.35 4.57 -10.78
C LEU A 33 -15.74 5.81 -11.62
N THR A 34 -16.27 6.86 -11.00
CA THR A 34 -16.67 8.09 -11.69
C THR A 34 -15.48 8.76 -12.37
N ASN A 35 -14.31 8.79 -11.73
CA ASN A 35 -13.09 9.34 -12.30
C ASN A 35 -12.57 8.49 -13.48
N LEU A 36 -12.64 7.15 -13.39
CA LEU A 36 -12.31 6.26 -14.51
C LEU A 36 -13.13 6.57 -15.77
N PHE A 37 -14.45 6.79 -15.61
CA PHE A 37 -15.34 7.06 -16.75
C PHE A 37 -15.13 8.44 -17.39
N HIS A 38 -14.66 9.46 -16.64
CA HIS A 38 -14.39 10.79 -17.20
C HIS A 38 -13.05 10.90 -17.93
N SER A 39 -12.11 9.97 -17.71
CA SER A 39 -10.79 9.97 -18.37
C SER A 39 -10.82 9.51 -19.85
N SER A 40 -11.99 9.19 -20.41
CA SER A 40 -12.14 8.57 -21.74
C SER A 40 -12.78 9.49 -22.80
N ALA A 41 -12.91 10.80 -22.52
CA ALA A 41 -13.60 11.74 -23.39
C ALA A 41 -12.92 13.11 -23.49
N GLU A 42 -11.87 13.20 -24.31
CA GLU A 42 -11.49 14.48 -24.95
C GLU A 42 -11.92 14.46 -26.43
N PRO A 43 -12.67 15.48 -26.91
CA PRO A 43 -12.93 15.66 -28.33
C PRO A 43 -11.75 16.37 -29.01
N THR A 44 -11.26 15.81 -30.11
CA THR A 44 -10.28 16.45 -31.00
C THR A 44 -10.87 17.69 -31.68
N GLU A 45 -10.20 18.84 -31.60
CA GLU A 45 -10.49 19.99 -32.47
C GLU A 45 -9.21 20.48 -33.20
N VAL A 46 -9.39 21.15 -34.34
CA VAL A 46 -8.43 21.14 -35.46
C VAL A 46 -7.80 22.53 -35.70
N ALA A 47 -6.52 22.49 -36.07
CA ALA A 47 -5.58 23.58 -36.35
C ALA A 47 -6.09 24.90 -36.96
N GLN A 48 -5.40 26.00 -36.60
CA GLN A 48 -5.04 27.08 -37.51
C GLN A 48 -3.56 27.48 -37.34
N ILE A 49 -2.90 27.78 -38.46
CA ILE A 49 -1.47 28.12 -38.59
C ILE A 49 -1.38 29.49 -39.29
N VAL A 50 -0.51 30.39 -38.81
CA VAL A 50 0.12 31.46 -39.61
C VAL A 50 1.58 31.63 -39.14
N GLU A 51 2.44 32.10 -40.05
CA GLU A 51 3.89 31.93 -40.12
C GLU A 51 4.76 32.93 -39.31
N ILE A 52 5.88 32.40 -38.78
CA ILE A 52 7.30 32.79 -38.99
C ILE A 52 7.74 34.27 -38.79
N GLU A 53 8.69 34.50 -37.86
CA GLU A 53 10.06 35.03 -38.14
C GLU A 53 10.97 34.92 -36.90
N ASP A 54 12.28 34.72 -37.11
CA ASP A 54 13.29 34.34 -36.09
C ASP A 54 14.72 34.66 -36.61
N PRO A 55 15.79 34.77 -35.78
CA PRO A 55 15.91 35.21 -34.38
C PRO A 55 16.64 36.60 -34.28
N PRO A 56 17.99 36.83 -34.17
CA PRO A 56 19.15 36.04 -33.69
C PRO A 56 20.04 36.67 -32.56
N SER A 57 20.56 35.79 -31.70
CA SER A 57 21.94 35.79 -31.12
C SER A 57 22.31 36.51 -29.80
N GLY A 58 23.12 35.78 -28.99
CA GLY A 58 24.09 36.27 -27.98
C GLY A 58 23.59 36.43 -26.53
N GLU A 59 24.28 36.02 -25.46
CA GLU A 59 25.39 35.10 -25.14
C GLU A 59 25.62 35.20 -23.60
N LYS A 60 26.02 34.10 -22.93
CA LYS A 60 26.74 34.02 -21.62
C LYS A 60 26.02 34.48 -20.31
N GLU A 61 26.01 33.70 -19.21
CA GLU A 61 27.08 33.38 -18.22
C GLU A 61 27.59 34.62 -17.43
N THR A 62 27.84 34.66 -16.10
CA THR A 62 27.74 33.71 -14.95
C THR A 62 27.97 34.47 -13.61
N THR A 63 27.31 34.06 -12.50
CA THR A 63 27.75 34.12 -11.04
C THR A 63 28.17 35.52 -10.46
N PRO A 64 28.65 35.72 -9.18
CA PRO A 64 28.91 34.81 -8.03
C PRO A 64 28.56 35.28 -6.57
N ASP A 65 28.82 34.36 -5.62
CA ASP A 65 29.35 34.49 -4.22
C ASP A 65 28.61 35.08 -2.97
N VAL A 66 28.42 34.16 -1.99
CA VAL A 66 28.72 34.08 -0.51
C VAL A 66 29.29 35.29 0.30
N PRO A 67 29.45 35.26 1.68
CA PRO A 67 29.25 34.18 2.68
C PRO A 67 28.59 34.49 4.08
N ALA A 68 28.04 33.43 4.68
CA ALA A 68 28.13 32.92 6.07
C ALA A 68 28.13 33.80 7.36
N VAL A 69 27.27 33.39 8.34
CA VAL A 69 27.50 33.41 9.81
C VAL A 69 27.02 32.06 10.43
N VAL A 70 27.51 31.68 11.62
CA VAL A 70 27.67 30.29 12.09
C VAL A 70 26.64 29.80 13.16
N LYS A 71 26.53 28.46 13.28
CA LYS A 71 25.65 27.59 14.08
C LYS A 71 25.76 27.71 15.62
N PRO A 72 24.89 27.01 16.40
CA PRO A 72 25.26 25.66 16.87
C PRO A 72 24.12 24.60 16.73
N LYS A 73 24.37 23.50 16.01
CA LYS A 73 24.60 22.12 16.51
C LYS A 73 23.41 21.42 17.22
N HIS A 74 22.75 20.51 16.51
CA HIS A 74 22.28 19.23 17.05
C HIS A 74 22.59 18.09 16.06
N SER A 75 22.71 16.86 16.56
CA SER A 75 23.29 15.72 15.84
C SER A 75 22.34 15.12 14.79
N THR A 76 22.69 15.21 13.52
CA THR A 76 22.05 14.46 12.42
C THR A 76 22.86 13.19 12.12
N LEU A 77 22.30 12.02 12.44
CA LEU A 77 22.76 10.77 11.83
C LEU A 77 22.35 10.74 10.35
N THR A 78 23.24 10.21 9.52
CA THR A 78 23.18 10.34 8.06
C THR A 78 22.05 9.50 7.46
N LYS A 79 21.10 10.14 6.78
CA LYS A 79 20.07 9.48 5.97
C LYS A 79 20.72 8.85 4.72
N PRO A 80 20.52 7.56 4.41
CA PRO A 80 20.89 7.01 3.12
C PRO A 80 20.00 7.65 2.03
N ALA A 81 20.61 8.25 1.02
CA ALA A 81 19.89 8.72 -0.15
C ALA A 81 19.77 7.55 -1.14
N ASN A 82 18.57 6.95 -1.25
CA ASN A 82 18.03 6.30 -2.46
C ASN A 82 16.64 5.64 -2.30
N ALA A 83 15.97 5.73 -1.14
CA ALA A 83 14.55 5.40 -1.03
C ALA A 83 13.68 6.54 -1.61
N THR A 84 13.61 6.65 -2.94
CA THR A 84 12.62 7.50 -3.61
C THR A 84 11.24 6.88 -3.38
N ASN A 85 10.28 7.63 -2.79
CA ASN A 85 8.90 7.17 -2.60
C ASN A 85 8.12 7.25 -3.93
N ASP A 86 8.59 6.51 -4.93
CA ASP A 86 8.06 6.47 -6.28
C ASP A 86 7.27 5.17 -6.48
N GLN A 87 5.94 5.29 -6.44
CA GLN A 87 5.05 4.15 -6.60
C GLN A 87 5.29 3.40 -7.92
N THR A 88 5.73 4.08 -8.98
CA THR A 88 5.96 3.43 -10.29
C THR A 88 7.06 2.38 -10.22
N VAL A 89 8.09 2.62 -9.40
CA VAL A 89 9.15 1.64 -9.11
C VAL A 89 8.56 0.46 -8.34
N PHE A 90 7.73 0.72 -7.32
CA PHE A 90 7.14 -0.32 -6.49
C PHE A 90 6.21 -1.26 -7.30
N GLN A 91 5.41 -0.71 -8.23
CA GLN A 91 4.55 -1.48 -9.12
C GLN A 91 5.33 -2.34 -10.14
N SER A 92 6.60 -2.01 -10.42
CA SER A 92 7.42 -2.77 -11.38
C SER A 92 8.03 -4.06 -10.80
N ASN A 93 8.03 -4.22 -9.47
CA ASN A 93 8.67 -5.32 -8.77
C ASN A 93 7.63 -6.15 -7.97
N PRO A 94 7.47 -7.46 -8.22
CA PRO A 94 6.53 -8.33 -7.50
C PRO A 94 6.69 -8.30 -5.97
N ASP A 95 7.92 -8.16 -5.47
CA ASP A 95 8.20 -8.11 -4.02
C ASP A 95 7.83 -6.78 -3.35
N SER A 96 7.40 -5.77 -4.13
CA SER A 96 6.94 -4.47 -3.63
C SER A 96 5.60 -4.00 -4.25
N TYR A 97 4.94 -4.86 -5.02
CA TYR A 97 3.71 -4.53 -5.74
C TYR A 97 2.58 -4.11 -4.79
N ASN A 98 1.94 -2.97 -5.08
CA ASN A 98 0.98 -2.28 -4.21
C ASN A 98 1.49 -1.97 -2.79
N GLY A 99 2.77 -2.16 -2.52
CA GLY A 99 3.44 -1.89 -1.25
C GLY A 99 4.63 -0.96 -1.46
N ALA A 100 5.76 -1.26 -0.83
CA ALA A 100 6.95 -0.40 -0.89
C ALA A 100 8.28 -1.12 -0.65
N ILE A 101 9.35 -0.44 -1.04
CA ILE A 101 10.74 -0.80 -0.71
C ILE A 101 11.21 0.05 0.49
N ARG A 102 11.99 -0.54 1.40
CA ARG A 102 12.63 0.08 2.57
C ARG A 102 14.10 -0.35 2.66
N ASP A 103 14.88 0.33 3.51
CA ASP A 103 16.32 0.09 3.67
C ASP A 103 16.69 -1.35 4.06
N ARG A 104 15.85 -2.04 4.84
CA ARG A 104 16.13 -3.39 5.38
C ARG A 104 15.17 -4.49 4.89
N TYR A 105 14.12 -4.13 4.19
CA TYR A 105 13.08 -5.05 3.75
C TYR A 105 12.23 -4.41 2.64
N GLN A 106 11.43 -5.21 1.97
CA GLN A 106 10.40 -4.74 1.05
C GLN A 106 9.11 -5.50 1.31
N TRP A 107 7.97 -4.90 0.97
CA TRP A 107 6.68 -5.52 1.17
C TRP A 107 5.75 -5.23 0.01
N SER A 108 4.98 -6.24 -0.38
CA SER A 108 3.89 -6.16 -1.35
C SER A 108 2.57 -6.50 -0.65
N GLN A 109 1.45 -6.26 -1.31
CA GLN A 109 0.14 -6.67 -0.81
C GLN A 109 -0.83 -7.02 -1.94
N ASN A 110 -1.71 -7.97 -1.65
CA ASN A 110 -2.89 -8.25 -2.45
C ASN A 110 -4.14 -7.81 -1.64
N TYR A 111 -5.33 -8.28 -2.02
CA TYR A 111 -6.57 -7.94 -1.32
C TYR A 111 -6.64 -8.48 0.12
N ASP A 112 -6.16 -9.71 0.34
CA ASP A 112 -6.32 -10.52 1.55
C ASP A 112 -5.06 -10.56 2.43
N ASP A 113 -3.86 -10.42 1.85
CA ASP A 113 -2.56 -10.58 2.52
C ASP A 113 -1.61 -9.40 2.30
N VAL A 114 -0.62 -9.29 3.20
CA VAL A 114 0.60 -8.47 3.03
C VAL A 114 1.81 -9.40 3.08
N ASP A 115 2.64 -9.40 2.03
CA ASP A 115 3.86 -10.19 1.95
C ASP A 115 5.08 -9.31 2.26
N VAL A 116 5.90 -9.71 3.23
CA VAL A 116 7.10 -9.00 3.66
C VAL A 116 8.33 -9.86 3.36
N LYS A 117 9.30 -9.28 2.65
CA LYS A 117 10.53 -9.94 2.23
C LYS A 117 11.75 -9.22 2.79
N ILE A 118 12.55 -9.96 3.55
CA ILE A 118 13.77 -9.48 4.20
C ILE A 118 14.94 -10.25 3.58
N VAL A 119 15.80 -9.57 2.82
CA VAL A 119 17.04 -10.17 2.30
C VAL A 119 17.99 -10.42 3.48
N VAL A 120 18.60 -11.60 3.54
CA VAL A 120 19.53 -11.98 4.62
C VAL A 120 20.90 -12.36 4.08
N GLU A 121 21.92 -12.26 4.92
CA GLU A 121 23.26 -12.73 4.59
C GLU A 121 23.29 -14.23 4.29
N LYS A 122 24.25 -14.64 3.45
CA LYS A 122 24.56 -16.06 3.15
C LYS A 122 24.91 -16.90 4.40
N SER A 123 25.23 -16.25 5.52
CA SER A 123 25.48 -16.86 6.83
C SER A 123 24.21 -17.34 7.54
N VAL A 124 23.03 -16.81 7.16
CA VAL A 124 21.72 -17.07 7.80
C VAL A 124 21.04 -18.25 7.12
N VAL A 125 21.36 -19.46 7.58
CA VAL A 125 20.97 -20.73 6.93
C VAL A 125 20.12 -21.66 7.81
N LYS A 126 19.95 -21.35 9.09
CA LYS A 126 19.18 -22.18 10.04
C LYS A 126 18.06 -21.36 10.66
N ALA A 127 16.86 -21.92 10.74
CA ALA A 127 15.69 -21.25 11.36
C ALA A 127 15.99 -20.68 12.76
N ARG A 128 16.84 -21.34 13.57
CA ARG A 128 17.29 -20.84 14.88
C ARG A 128 18.06 -19.50 14.86
N GLN A 129 18.49 -19.04 13.70
CA GLN A 129 19.14 -17.72 13.51
C GLN A 129 18.11 -16.62 13.29
N VAL A 130 16.84 -16.97 13.10
CA VAL A 130 15.74 -16.04 12.85
C VAL A 130 14.72 -16.17 13.98
N LYS A 131 14.18 -15.04 14.41
CA LYS A 131 13.04 -14.95 15.31
C LYS A 131 12.00 -14.06 14.64
N VAL A 132 10.88 -14.65 14.24
CA VAL A 132 9.70 -13.91 13.78
C VAL A 132 8.62 -14.07 14.84
N GLU A 133 8.10 -12.95 15.32
CA GLU A 133 6.96 -12.90 16.24
C GLU A 133 5.86 -12.07 15.57
N ILE A 134 4.76 -12.76 15.22
CA ILE A 134 3.57 -12.17 14.62
C ILE A 134 2.50 -12.10 15.72
N GLN A 135 2.11 -10.89 16.09
CA GLN A 135 0.98 -10.63 16.97
C GLN A 135 -0.15 -9.97 16.16
N ARG A 136 -1.37 -9.92 16.72
CA ARG A 136 -2.55 -9.38 16.03
C ARG A 136 -2.34 -7.98 15.41
N LYS A 137 -1.48 -7.15 16.01
CA LYS A 137 -1.18 -5.81 15.52
C LYS A 137 0.30 -5.41 15.71
N HIS A 138 1.22 -6.37 15.77
CA HIS A 138 2.65 -6.09 15.96
C HIS A 138 3.49 -7.13 15.22
N LEU A 139 4.53 -6.68 14.53
CA LEU A 139 5.50 -7.56 13.88
C LEU A 139 6.89 -7.28 14.45
N LYS A 140 7.56 -8.35 14.88
CA LYS A 140 8.95 -8.30 15.31
C LYS A 140 9.77 -9.37 14.60
N VAL A 141 10.84 -8.93 13.93
CA VAL A 141 11.76 -9.80 13.19
C VAL A 141 13.18 -9.50 13.63
N CYS A 142 13.86 -10.52 14.15
CA CYS A 142 15.24 -10.43 14.58
C CYS A 142 16.10 -11.54 13.93
N VAL A 143 17.30 -11.20 13.48
CA VAL A 143 18.20 -12.09 12.73
C VAL A 143 19.57 -12.16 13.39
N LYS A 144 20.23 -13.31 13.31
CA LYS A 144 21.56 -13.56 13.85
C LYS A 144 22.49 -14.14 12.79
N SER A 145 23.42 -13.32 12.30
CA SER A 145 24.56 -13.78 11.50
C SER A 145 25.44 -14.76 12.30
N ASN A 146 26.25 -15.57 11.62
CA ASN A 146 27.20 -16.46 12.30
C ASN A 146 28.29 -15.69 13.05
N ASP A 147 28.66 -14.51 12.54
CA ASP A 147 29.77 -13.71 13.06
C ASP A 147 29.35 -12.86 14.28
N THR A 148 28.05 -12.78 14.58
CA THR A 148 27.48 -11.97 15.67
C THR A 148 26.86 -12.86 16.74
N ALA A 149 27.26 -12.69 18.00
CA ALA A 149 26.72 -13.48 19.12
C ALA A 149 25.24 -13.15 19.43
N ASN A 150 24.80 -11.93 19.13
CA ASN A 150 23.48 -11.39 19.44
C ASN A 150 22.53 -11.45 18.22
N TYR A 151 21.26 -11.19 18.46
CA TYR A 151 20.30 -10.92 17.38
C TYR A 151 20.26 -9.43 17.08
N GLU A 152 20.23 -9.06 15.81
CA GLU A 152 19.89 -7.73 15.31
C GLU A 152 18.39 -7.66 15.04
N THR A 153 17.76 -6.53 15.37
CA THR A 153 16.34 -6.28 15.13
C THR A 153 16.15 -5.61 13.77
N ILE A 154 15.49 -6.30 12.84
CA ILE A 154 15.23 -5.79 11.48
C ILE A 154 13.91 -5.01 11.44
N ILE A 155 12.87 -5.55 12.07
CA ILE A 155 11.54 -4.95 12.23
C ILE A 155 11.12 -5.13 13.69
N ASP A 156 10.56 -4.09 14.31
CA ASP A 156 9.91 -4.17 15.63
C ASP A 156 8.95 -2.98 15.75
N GLY A 157 7.66 -3.21 15.51
CA GLY A 157 6.67 -2.14 15.57
C GLY A 157 5.23 -2.58 15.36
N GLU A 158 4.33 -1.65 15.69
CA GLU A 158 2.88 -1.82 15.55
C GLU A 158 2.49 -1.82 14.06
N LEU A 159 1.72 -2.82 13.63
CA LEU A 159 1.22 -2.92 12.27
C LEU A 159 0.11 -1.88 12.04
N GLN A 160 -0.01 -1.35 10.82
CA GLN A 160 -1.07 -0.36 10.50
C GLN A 160 -2.47 -0.92 10.80
N HIS A 161 -2.72 -2.16 10.40
CA HIS A 161 -3.98 -2.86 10.62
C HIS A 161 -3.78 -4.21 11.29
N GLU A 162 -4.89 -4.80 11.74
CA GLU A 162 -4.86 -6.10 12.42
C GLU A 162 -4.72 -7.25 11.41
N VAL A 163 -4.03 -8.31 11.85
CA VAL A 163 -3.75 -9.53 11.07
C VAL A 163 -4.26 -10.76 11.79
N ASN A 164 -4.70 -11.78 11.04
CA ASN A 164 -4.96 -13.10 11.59
C ASN A 164 -3.63 -13.84 11.79
N LYS A 165 -3.08 -13.72 13.01
CA LYS A 165 -1.81 -14.35 13.39
C LYS A 165 -1.78 -15.89 13.31
N GLU A 166 -2.93 -16.57 13.17
CA GLU A 166 -3.01 -18.04 13.08
C GLU A 166 -3.01 -18.54 11.63
N GLU A 167 -3.44 -17.70 10.69
CA GLU A 167 -3.32 -17.93 9.24
C GLU A 167 -2.02 -17.33 8.67
N SER A 168 -1.51 -16.27 9.29
CA SER A 168 -0.21 -15.67 8.95
C SER A 168 0.94 -16.65 9.17
N MET A 169 1.90 -16.69 8.25
CA MET A 169 3.02 -17.63 8.28
C MET A 169 4.35 -16.98 7.88
N TRP A 170 5.46 -17.65 8.17
CA TRP A 170 6.78 -17.21 7.71
C TRP A 170 7.66 -18.40 7.32
N SER A 171 8.65 -18.13 6.47
CA SER A 171 9.65 -19.10 6.03
C SER A 171 11.03 -18.46 5.89
N LEU A 172 12.08 -19.29 5.88
CA LEU A 172 13.47 -18.88 5.64
C LEU A 172 14.00 -19.64 4.41
N GLU A 173 14.31 -18.90 3.35
CA GLU A 173 15.12 -19.41 2.25
C GLU A 173 16.60 -19.23 2.62
N SER A 174 17.26 -20.35 2.95
CA SER A 174 18.61 -20.40 3.52
C SER A 174 19.63 -19.56 2.74
N GLY A 175 20.17 -18.54 3.39
CA GLY A 175 21.20 -17.65 2.84
C GLY A 175 20.69 -16.70 1.75
N LYS A 176 19.38 -16.49 1.62
CA LYS A 176 18.77 -15.61 0.62
C LYS A 176 17.76 -14.62 1.20
N ASN A 177 16.64 -15.09 1.77
CA ASN A 177 15.63 -14.20 2.37
C ASN A 177 14.75 -14.88 3.42
N ILE A 178 14.13 -14.08 4.27
CA ILE A 178 12.96 -14.45 5.08
C ILE A 178 11.73 -13.90 4.35
N GLN A 179 10.72 -14.73 4.17
CA GLN A 179 9.41 -14.34 3.65
C GLN A 179 8.36 -14.50 4.76
N ILE A 180 7.52 -13.49 4.94
CA ILE A 180 6.45 -13.45 5.95
C ILE A 180 5.16 -13.05 5.24
N THR A 181 4.13 -13.88 5.31
CA THR A 181 2.81 -13.59 4.75
C THR A 181 1.87 -13.28 5.91
N LEU A 182 1.30 -12.09 5.91
CA LEU A 182 0.42 -11.55 6.95
C LEU A 182 -1.01 -11.48 6.42
N THR A 183 -1.85 -12.45 6.80
CA THR A 183 -3.27 -12.46 6.42
C THR A 183 -4.01 -11.35 7.15
N LYS A 184 -4.64 -10.45 6.39
CA LYS A 184 -5.31 -9.26 6.90
C LYS A 184 -6.57 -9.69 7.67
N PHE A 185 -6.81 -9.08 8.82
CA PHE A 185 -8.07 -9.30 9.55
C PHE A 185 -9.26 -8.54 8.92
N LYS A 186 -8.97 -7.49 8.12
CA LYS A 186 -9.92 -6.77 7.29
C LYS A 186 -9.27 -6.42 5.96
N ASN A 187 -9.98 -6.65 4.87
CA ASN A 187 -9.49 -6.53 3.50
C ASN A 187 -9.43 -5.04 3.09
N ILE A 188 -8.39 -4.39 3.60
CA ILE A 188 -8.08 -2.97 3.46
C ILE A 188 -6.72 -2.88 2.76
N TRP A 189 -6.54 -1.87 1.92
CA TRP A 189 -5.23 -1.54 1.32
C TRP A 189 -4.42 -0.72 2.30
N TRP A 190 -3.23 -1.23 2.66
CA TRP A 190 -2.35 -0.60 3.65
C TRP A 190 -1.57 0.54 2.99
N THR A 191 -1.38 1.65 3.69
CA THR A 191 -0.48 2.74 3.28
C THR A 191 0.94 2.57 3.83
N MET A 192 1.13 1.76 4.89
CA MET A 192 2.43 1.47 5.50
C MET A 192 2.41 0.08 6.17
N LEU A 193 3.54 -0.61 6.27
CA LEU A 193 3.59 -1.87 7.03
C LEU A 193 3.52 -1.60 8.54
N VAL A 194 4.40 -0.73 9.01
CA VAL A 194 4.58 -0.39 10.44
C VAL A 194 4.24 1.08 10.67
N ALA A 195 3.57 1.37 11.79
CA ALA A 195 3.19 2.72 12.19
C ALA A 195 4.42 3.65 12.31
N GLY A 196 4.36 4.79 11.61
CA GLY A 196 5.42 5.80 11.62
C GLY A 196 6.44 5.69 10.47
N GLU A 197 6.22 4.79 9.52
CA GLU A 197 6.93 4.80 8.23
C GLU A 197 6.33 5.79 7.22
N ASP A 198 7.09 6.09 6.16
CA ASP A 198 6.61 6.89 5.03
C ASP A 198 5.46 6.16 4.31
N GLU A 199 4.31 6.81 4.18
CA GLU A 199 3.12 6.24 3.54
C GLU A 199 3.23 6.16 2.00
N ILE A 200 2.63 5.12 1.42
CA ILE A 200 2.46 4.99 -0.03
C ILE A 200 1.20 5.71 -0.53
N ASP A 201 1.21 6.08 -1.80
CA ASP A 201 0.07 6.73 -2.44
C ASP A 201 -0.94 5.69 -2.95
N ILE A 202 -1.99 5.44 -2.16
CA ILE A 202 -3.09 4.52 -2.50
C ILE A 202 -3.92 4.95 -3.71
N GLN A 203 -3.70 6.14 -4.31
CA GLN A 203 -4.30 6.50 -5.60
C GLN A 203 -3.45 6.01 -6.79
N LYS A 204 -2.23 5.52 -6.55
CA LYS A 204 -1.28 5.03 -7.57
C LYS A 204 -1.02 3.52 -7.49
N ILE A 205 -1.64 2.81 -6.56
CA ILE A 205 -1.66 1.34 -6.53
C ILE A 205 -2.69 0.80 -7.53
N ALA A 206 -2.60 -0.48 -7.86
CA ALA A 206 -3.56 -1.20 -8.70
C ALA A 206 -4.33 -2.20 -7.81
N PRO A 207 -5.48 -1.80 -7.22
CA PRO A 207 -6.21 -2.59 -6.23
C PRO A 207 -7.07 -3.69 -6.88
N GLU A 208 -6.44 -4.55 -7.68
CA GLU A 208 -7.09 -5.64 -8.42
C GLU A 208 -7.36 -6.86 -7.52
N ARG A 209 -8.46 -7.56 -7.80
CA ARG A 209 -8.86 -8.85 -7.19
C ARG A 209 -9.55 -9.66 -8.29
N SER A 210 -9.25 -10.96 -8.43
CA SER A 210 -9.93 -11.76 -9.45
C SER A 210 -11.39 -11.97 -9.05
N MET A 211 -12.29 -12.05 -10.04
CA MET A 211 -13.68 -12.41 -9.78
C MET A 211 -13.77 -13.78 -9.11
N GLU A 212 -12.89 -14.73 -9.43
CA GLU A 212 -12.80 -16.06 -8.82
C GLU A 212 -12.68 -16.01 -7.29
N ASP A 213 -11.87 -15.08 -6.77
CA ASP A 213 -11.54 -14.94 -5.33
C ASP A 213 -12.65 -14.22 -4.54
N MET A 214 -13.67 -13.71 -5.23
CA MET A 214 -14.84 -13.06 -4.61
C MET A 214 -15.84 -14.09 -4.08
N ASP A 215 -16.57 -13.75 -3.03
CA ASP A 215 -17.63 -14.65 -2.56
C ASP A 215 -18.87 -14.61 -3.49
N THR A 216 -19.79 -15.56 -3.32
CA THR A 216 -20.99 -15.68 -4.17
C THR A 216 -21.94 -14.49 -4.06
N GLU A 217 -21.98 -13.80 -2.91
CA GLU A 217 -22.81 -12.62 -2.69
C GLU A 217 -22.21 -11.41 -3.41
N GLU A 218 -20.91 -11.17 -3.23
CA GLU A 218 -20.13 -10.15 -3.95
C GLU A 218 -20.23 -10.32 -5.47
N LYS A 219 -20.05 -11.55 -5.97
CA LYS A 219 -20.23 -11.92 -7.39
C LYS A 219 -21.63 -11.57 -7.89
N SER A 220 -22.67 -11.88 -7.10
CA SER A 220 -24.06 -11.60 -7.45
C SER A 220 -24.32 -10.09 -7.59
N VAL A 221 -23.77 -9.29 -6.67
CA VAL A 221 -23.87 -7.82 -6.70
C VAL A 221 -23.19 -7.25 -7.95
N ILE A 222 -21.97 -7.69 -8.29
CA ILE A 222 -21.27 -7.23 -9.50
C ILE A 222 -22.03 -7.63 -10.76
N ASN A 223 -22.47 -8.89 -10.88
CA ASN A 223 -23.24 -9.36 -12.02
C ASN A 223 -24.54 -8.55 -12.21
N LYS A 224 -25.22 -8.18 -11.12
CA LYS A 224 -26.39 -7.31 -11.15
C LYS A 224 -26.05 -5.90 -11.68
N LEU A 225 -24.99 -5.28 -11.17
CA LEU A 225 -24.55 -3.95 -11.60
C LEU A 225 -24.16 -3.94 -13.10
N GLN A 226 -23.42 -4.96 -13.56
CA GLN A 226 -23.06 -5.12 -14.96
C GLN A 226 -24.28 -5.33 -15.87
N PHE A 227 -25.29 -6.07 -15.39
CA PHE A 227 -26.56 -6.22 -16.09
C PHE A 227 -27.29 -4.86 -16.17
N ASP A 228 -27.45 -4.17 -15.05
CA ASP A 228 -28.16 -2.88 -14.97
C ASP A 228 -27.50 -1.80 -15.83
N GLU A 229 -26.16 -1.74 -15.88
CA GLU A 229 -25.40 -0.85 -16.76
C GLU A 229 -25.64 -1.18 -18.24
N LYS A 230 -25.64 -2.47 -18.59
CA LYS A 230 -25.94 -2.93 -19.95
C LYS A 230 -27.37 -2.60 -20.36
N GLN A 231 -28.36 -2.78 -19.49
CA GLN A 231 -29.76 -2.39 -19.77
C GLN A 231 -29.87 -0.88 -19.97
N LYS A 232 -29.29 -0.08 -19.06
CA LYS A 232 -29.25 1.39 -19.15
C LYS A 232 -28.66 1.88 -20.48
N ARG A 233 -27.55 1.30 -20.93
CA ARG A 233 -26.91 1.66 -22.22
C ARG A 233 -27.77 1.27 -23.43
N LEU A 234 -28.65 0.28 -23.30
CA LEU A 234 -29.58 -0.15 -24.34
C LEU A 234 -30.96 0.52 -24.24
N GLY A 235 -31.20 1.38 -23.24
CA GLY A 235 -32.52 1.98 -22.97
C GLY A 235 -33.58 0.97 -22.54
N LEU A 236 -33.15 -0.16 -21.97
CA LEU A 236 -34.00 -1.26 -21.51
C LEU A 236 -34.22 -1.20 -19.98
N PRO A 237 -35.29 -1.82 -19.46
CA PRO A 237 -35.57 -1.83 -18.02
C PRO A 237 -34.45 -2.44 -17.19
N GLN A 238 -34.14 -1.85 -16.04
CA GLN A 238 -33.13 -2.35 -15.12
C GLN A 238 -33.71 -3.42 -14.18
N SER A 239 -32.87 -4.22 -13.49
CA SER A 239 -33.29 -5.35 -12.64
C SER A 239 -34.03 -4.96 -11.34
N HIS A 240 -34.48 -3.72 -11.22
CA HIS A 240 -35.31 -3.21 -10.12
C HIS A 240 -36.64 -2.60 -10.61
N GLU A 241 -36.88 -2.59 -11.92
CA GLU A 241 -38.15 -2.23 -12.58
C GLU A 241 -38.95 -3.49 -12.95
#